data_AF-A0A8E1UZZ3-F1
#
_entry.id   AF-A0A8E1UZZ3-F1
#
_cell.length_a   1.000
_cell.length_b   1.000
_cell.length_c   1.000
_cell.angle_alpha   90.00
_cell.angle_beta   90.00
_cell.angle_gamma   90.00
#
_symmetry.space_group_name_H-M   'P 1'
#
loop_
_entity.id
_entity.type
_entity.pdbx_description
1 polymer ?
#
loop_
_entity_poly.entity_id
_entity_poly.type
_entity_poly.pdbx_seq_one_letter_code
_entity_poly.pdbx_strand_id
1 'polypeptide(L)' 'MKRRIILKFNKLFYKSFNFWLGFIMFLGGISLFPAVAPNNPVFSNWWWINLAEFLFGLSLLIEGLIQKPKNSRK' A
#
# COMPACT_ATOMS: atom_id res chain seq x y z
N MET A 1 11.18 29.99 -0.68
CA MET A 1 9.78 29.89 -0.21
C MET A 1 9.43 28.41 -0.02
N LYS A 2 9.36 27.88 1.21
CA LYS A 2 9.02 26.46 1.47
C LYS A 2 7.49 26.27 1.38
N ARG A 3 6.99 25.55 0.37
CA ARG A 3 5.59 25.11 0.36
C ARG A 3 5.40 24.08 1.47
N ARG A 4 4.63 24.41 2.53
CA ARG A 4 4.14 23.41 3.49
C ARG A 4 3.06 22.59 2.79
N ILE A 5 3.34 21.31 2.53
CA ILE A 5 2.32 20.35 2.11
C ILE A 5 1.50 20.01 3.34
N ILE A 6 0.30 20.59 3.46
CA ILE A 6 -0.66 20.18 4.49
C ILE A 6 -1.36 18.93 3.96
N LEU A 7 -0.93 17.75 4.41
CA LEU A 7 -1.60 16.49 4.11
C LEU A 7 -3.01 16.51 4.75
N LYS A 8 -4.05 16.38 3.93
CA LYS A 8 -5.43 16.23 4.40
C LYS A 8 -5.84 14.77 4.34
N PHE A 9 -6.45 14.26 5.40
CA PHE A 9 -6.84 12.86 5.52
C PHE A 9 -8.19 12.57 4.85
N ASN A 10 -8.28 11.50 4.07
CA ASN A 10 -9.49 11.13 3.34
C ASN A 10 -10.41 10.24 4.17
N LYS A 11 -11.34 10.80 4.93
CA LYS A 11 -12.28 10.00 5.77
C LYS A 11 -13.11 8.94 5.03
N LEU A 12 -13.20 8.98 3.69
CA LEU A 12 -13.95 8.02 2.87
C LEU A 12 -13.04 7.05 2.09
N PHE A 13 -11.75 6.96 2.44
CA PHE A 13 -10.77 6.12 1.76
C PHE A 13 -11.24 4.66 1.61
N TYR A 14 -11.93 4.14 2.62
CA TYR A 14 -12.41 2.75 2.68
C TYR A 14 -13.53 2.43 1.68
N LYS A 15 -14.11 3.43 1.01
CA LYS A 15 -15.11 3.20 -0.04
C LYS A 15 -14.46 2.93 -1.40
N SER A 16 -13.16 3.16 -1.54
CA SER A 16 -12.44 2.94 -2.81
C SER A 16 -12.15 1.46 -3.04
N PHE A 17 -12.30 1.01 -4.29
CA PHE A 17 -11.86 -0.32 -4.70
C PHE A 17 -10.37 -0.53 -4.43
N ASN A 18 -9.53 0.47 -4.73
CA ASN A 18 -8.08 0.42 -4.51
C ASN A 18 -7.72 0.18 -3.04
N PHE A 19 -8.53 0.69 -2.10
CA PHE A 19 -8.30 0.45 -0.69
C PHE A 19 -8.48 -1.03 -0.34
N TRP A 20 -9.58 -1.65 -0.78
CA TRP A 20 -9.86 -3.07 -0.50
C TRP A 20 -8.87 -3.98 -1.21
N LEU A 21 -8.51 -3.68 -2.46
CA LEU A 21 -7.45 -4.40 -3.16
C LEU A 21 -6.12 -4.32 -2.40
N GLY A 22 -5.73 -3.09 -2.01
CA GLY A 22 -4.51 -2.88 -1.23
C GLY A 22 -4.52 -3.60 0.12
N PHE A 23 -5.67 -3.63 0.79
CA PHE A 23 -5.85 -4.32 2.06
C PHE A 23 -5.68 -5.84 1.93
N ILE A 24 -6.28 -6.45 0.91
CA ILE A 24 -6.14 -7.90 0.64
C ILE A 24 -4.69 -8.24 0.32
N MET A 25 -4.02 -7.49 -0.55
CA MET A 25 -2.62 -7.72 -0.91
C MET A 25 -1.67 -7.52 0.29
N PHE A 26 -1.94 -6.53 1.14
CA PHE A 26 -1.19 -6.30 2.37
C PHE A 26 -1.32 -7.49 3.35
N LEU A 27 -2.55 -7.97 3.59
CA LEU A 27 -2.79 -9.12 4.47
C LEU A 27 -2.21 -10.41 3.89
N GLY A 28 -2.36 -10.63 2.59
CA GLY A 28 -1.79 -11.77 1.86
C GLY A 28 -0.26 -11.79 2.01
N GLY A 29 0.39 -10.67 1.71
CA GLY A 29 1.83 -10.51 1.87
C GLY A 29 2.33 -10.82 3.28
N ILE A 30 1.65 -10.28 4.31
CA ILE A 30 1.97 -10.55 5.72
C ILE A 30 1.86 -12.03 6.07
N SER A 31 0.75 -12.65 5.69
CA SER A 31 0.47 -14.05 6.04
C SER A 31 1.45 -15.05 5.41
N LEU A 32 2.02 -14.70 4.26
CA LEU A 32 2.92 -15.57 3.50
C LEU A 32 4.39 -15.36 3.86
N PHE A 33 4.79 -14.25 4.50
CA PHE A 33 6.20 -14.04 4.88
C PHE A 33 6.81 -15.19 5.70
N PRO A 34 6.14 -15.77 6.71
CA PRO A 34 6.68 -16.91 7.46
C PRO A 34 6.81 -18.18 6.61
N ALA A 35 5.90 -18.40 5.65
CA ALA A 35 5.86 -19.60 4.82
C ALA A 35 6.87 -19.56 3.66
N VAL A 36 7.15 -18.38 3.13
CA VAL A 36 8.05 -18.18 1.98
C VAL A 36 9.53 -18.17 2.42
N ALA A 37 9.79 -18.06 3.72
CA ALA A 37 11.14 -17.94 4.28
C ALA A 37 11.35 -18.70 5.61
N PRO A 38 11.13 -20.02 5.68
CA PRO A 38 11.29 -20.75 6.93
C PRO A 38 12.77 -20.83 7.40
N ASN A 39 13.75 -20.85 6.48
CA ASN A 39 15.17 -21.12 6.81
C ASN A 39 16.21 -20.18 6.16
N ASN A 40 15.87 -19.36 5.16
CA ASN A 40 16.81 -18.39 4.54
C ASN A 40 16.04 -17.27 3.79
N PRO A 41 15.77 -16.12 4.43
CA PRO A 41 14.76 -15.17 3.96
C PRO A 41 15.11 -14.33 2.73
N VAL A 42 16.35 -14.24 2.26
CA VAL A 42 16.74 -13.18 1.29
C VAL A 42 16.95 -13.69 -0.15
N PHE A 43 16.89 -15.01 -0.39
CA PHE A 43 17.38 -15.60 -1.66
C PHE A 43 16.35 -16.39 -2.48
N SER A 44 15.08 -16.45 -2.10
CA SER A 44 14.06 -17.07 -2.96
C SER A 44 13.37 -16.01 -3.83
N ASN A 45 13.14 -16.31 -5.12
CA ASN A 45 12.35 -15.45 -5.99
C ASN A 45 10.95 -15.19 -5.40
N TRP A 46 10.39 -16.19 -4.71
CA TRP A 46 9.12 -16.08 -4.00
C TRP A 46 9.13 -15.01 -2.91
N TRP A 47 10.24 -14.81 -2.20
CA TRP A 47 10.34 -13.75 -1.20
C TRP A 47 10.22 -12.37 -1.83
N TRP A 48 10.92 -12.13 -2.95
CA TRP A 48 10.87 -10.86 -3.67
C TRP A 48 9.49 -10.59 -4.28
N ILE A 49 8.81 -11.64 -4.77
CA ILE A 49 7.44 -11.53 -5.27
C ILE A 49 6.48 -11.14 -4.13
N ASN A 50 6.57 -11.83 -2.98
CA ASN A 50 5.73 -11.54 -1.83
C ASN A 50 5.99 -10.13 -1.26
N LEU A 51 7.26 -9.70 -1.25
CA LEU A 51 7.63 -8.35 -0.84
C LEU A 51 7.07 -7.30 -1.79
N ALA A 52 7.15 -7.53 -3.11
CA ALA A 52 6.59 -6.62 -4.10
C ALA A 52 5.06 -6.50 -3.97
N GLU A 53 4.37 -7.62 -3.74
CA GLU A 53 2.93 -7.65 -3.52
C GLU A 53 2.53 -6.88 -2.25
N PHE A 54 3.25 -7.09 -1.16
CA PHE A 54 3.08 -6.37 0.10
C PHE A 54 3.28 -4.85 -0.07
N LEU A 55 4.37 -4.43 -0.73
CA LEU A 55 4.67 -3.02 -0.96
C LEU A 55 3.66 -2.36 -1.89
N PHE A 56 3.18 -3.08 -2.91
CA PHE A 56 2.13 -2.60 -3.80
C PHE A 56 0.82 -2.40 -3.03
N GLY A 57 0.42 -3.38 -2.21
CA GLY A 57 -0.76 -3.26 -1.35
C GLY A 57 -0.67 -2.06 -0.41
N LEU A 58 0.48 -1.87 0.23
CA LEU A 58 0.75 -0.72 1.10
C LEU A 58 0.64 0.62 0.34
N SER A 59 1.13 0.68 -0.89
CA SER A 59 1.06 1.90 -1.70
C SER A 59 -0.38 2.31 -2.03
N LEU A 60 -1.24 1.33 -2.33
CA LEU A 60 -2.67 1.56 -2.58
C LEU A 60 -3.40 2.04 -1.32
N LEU A 61 -3.06 1.48 -0.15
CA LEU A 61 -3.61 1.93 1.13
C LEU A 61 -3.25 3.39 1.40
N ILE A 62 -1.97 3.75 1.24
CA ILE A 62 -1.48 5.13 1.44
C ILE A 62 -2.12 6.09 0.44
N GLU A 63 -2.24 5.70 -0.83
CA GLU A 63 -2.88 6.53 -1.85
C GLU A 63 -4.34 6.86 -1.48
N GLY A 64 -5.08 5.89 -0.96
CA GLY A 64 -6.46 6.09 -0.51
C GLY A 64 -6.57 7.06 0.67
N LEU A 65 -5.63 7.00 1.62
CA LEU A 65 -5.63 7.78 2.86
C LEU A 65 -5.40 9.28 2.64
N ILE A 66 -4.67 9.66 1.59
CA ILE A 66 -4.33 11.06 1.31
C ILE A 66 -5.40 11.68 0.41
N GLN A 67 -6.03 12.77 0.86
CA GLN A 67 -6.89 13.56 -0.03
C GLN A 67 -6.03 14.21 -1.10
N LYS A 68 -6.19 13.76 -2.35
CA LYS A 68 -5.61 14.47 -3.49
C LYS A 68 -6.19 15.89 -3.50
N PRO A 69 -5.34 16.93 -3.64
CA PRO A 69 -5.84 18.28 -3.80
C PRO A 69 -6.79 18.28 -5.00
N LYS A 70 -8.03 18.71 -4.77
CA LYS A 70 -9.03 18.86 -5.82
C LYS A 70 -8.47 19.92 -6.75
N ASN A 71 -7.76 19.51 -7.81
CA ASN A 71 -7.40 20.41 -8.89
C ASN A 71 -8.74 20.84 -9.50
N SER A 72 -9.21 21.99 -9.06
CA SER A 72 -10.31 22.73 -9.66
C SER A 72 -9.86 23.13 -11.06
N ARG A 73 -9.93 22.20 -12.02
CA ARG A 73 -10.05 22.57 -13.41
C ARG A 73 -11.42 23.20 -13.55
N LYS A 74 -11.43 24.53 -13.57
CA LYS A 74 -12.50 25.34 -14.15
C LYS A 74 -12.63 24.99 -15.63
#